data_AF-A0A8H5P3G8-F1
#
_entry.id   AF-A0A8H5P3G8-F1
#
_cell.length_a   1.000
_cell.length_b   1.000
_cell.length_c   1.000
_cell.angle_alpha   90.00
_cell.angle_beta   90.00
_cell.angle_gamma   90.00
#
_symmetry.space_group_name_H-M   'P 1'
#
loop_
_entity.id
_entity.type
_entity.pdbx_description
1 polymer ?
#
loop_
_entity_poly.entity_id
_entity_poly.type
_entity_poly.pdbx_seq_one_letter_code
_entity_poly.pdbx_strand_id
1 'polypeptide(L)'
;MASTSNKKKPEWKTRSNLAAKGFFYDDNISTKALPDHVKALRDSILNFKDHGFGKELDNSDRRIRDRAMNCVAGDVSEPNWKIFFDGSFFTPLVERTSASHGSRKVDPCNNGNNNIVGDSEALWVTFDTKGGKLGDSMPDAFRNPSKPKPDYAFYFPMYQLTARIDTSRHTPRYVSEVNATPVNRIKTVLEVPEESTSSSVESFSYSALEELYQYGLRPSPFNAFKRGVTEKHLRCFPWLIVEMKKKHTQRGLINKSKEEASCQAANGSGCAVRLNQIAAKFAVELPGQGQIPPIPAVTTAGPEVKVWITYFARNFMAHVSHTKRGQYLDHVDHGYIMQYIWTGDMTDLEDVKKFRLILENTYNWATQVFKPMMNTYVRQWNFVYSEAGRSFATAAMEREQQRKELSRKTLRFVLAALGDEADLDADDDLRRAAKLRLVNLCDAFVQDTDQIIAEELEKLHLKNADDGDNEYSEESGESEESEDEDEDEEELVWDPIRRKYV
;
A
#
# COMPACT_ATOMS: atom_id res chain seq x y z
N MET A 1 39.59 33.27 -13.31
CA MET A 1 38.63 32.92 -12.24
C MET A 1 37.52 32.08 -12.85
N ALA A 2 37.61 30.76 -12.76
CA ALA A 2 36.56 29.85 -13.24
C ALA A 2 35.66 29.48 -12.05
N SER A 3 34.45 30.04 -12.04
CA SER A 3 33.39 29.67 -11.09
C SER A 3 32.96 28.25 -11.37
N THR A 4 33.43 27.31 -10.57
CA THR A 4 32.91 25.94 -10.52
C THR A 4 31.53 26.01 -9.89
N SER A 5 30.49 25.81 -10.71
CA SER A 5 29.13 25.68 -10.17
C SER A 5 29.07 24.46 -9.27
N ASN A 6 29.09 24.67 -7.95
CA ASN A 6 28.74 23.68 -6.95
C ASN A 6 27.26 23.32 -7.14
N LYS A 7 26.96 22.42 -8.08
CA LYS A 7 25.67 21.72 -8.12
C LYS A 7 25.56 20.95 -6.82
N LYS A 8 24.79 21.48 -5.86
CA LYS A 8 24.45 20.81 -4.59
C LYS A 8 24.00 19.39 -4.92
N LYS A 9 24.78 18.40 -4.45
CA LYS A 9 24.42 16.99 -4.57
C LYS A 9 23.08 16.78 -3.84
N PRO A 10 22.17 15.95 -4.36
CA PRO A 10 20.90 15.68 -3.68
C PRO A 10 21.15 15.16 -2.25
N GLU A 11 20.52 15.78 -1.25
CA GLU A 11 20.69 15.50 0.18
C GLU A 11 20.18 14.13 0.64
N TRP A 12 19.64 13.27 -0.24
CA TRP A 12 19.03 11.98 0.14
C TRP A 12 19.95 10.76 -0.02
N LYS A 13 21.20 10.94 -0.46
CA LYS A 13 22.07 9.84 -0.93
C LYS A 13 22.58 8.86 0.14
N THR A 14 22.23 9.00 1.40
CA THR A 14 22.76 8.14 2.47
C THR A 14 21.64 7.54 3.30
N ARG A 15 21.89 6.34 3.83
CA ARG A 15 20.96 5.63 4.72
C ARG A 15 20.63 6.45 5.96
N SER A 16 21.59 7.21 6.50
CA SER A 16 21.37 8.11 7.65
C SER A 16 20.34 9.20 7.37
N ASN A 17 20.33 9.78 6.16
CA ASN A 17 19.37 10.82 5.79
C ASN A 17 17.96 10.25 5.54
N LEU A 18 17.87 8.98 5.14
CA LEU A 18 16.62 8.23 5.02
C LEU A 18 16.06 7.86 6.39
N ALA A 19 16.90 7.40 7.32
CA ALA A 19 16.50 7.09 8.69
C ALA A 19 15.93 8.34 9.41
N ALA A 20 16.56 9.50 9.24
CA ALA A 20 16.04 10.77 9.74
C ALA A 20 14.67 11.18 9.15
N LYS A 21 14.26 10.55 8.04
CA LYS A 21 12.96 10.76 7.37
C LYS A 21 12.01 9.58 7.59
N GLY A 22 12.32 8.66 8.50
CA GLY A 22 11.48 7.52 8.85
C GLY A 22 11.65 6.28 7.99
N PHE A 23 12.72 6.18 7.19
CA PHE A 23 13.01 5.01 6.36
C PHE A 23 14.18 4.23 6.96
N PHE A 24 13.91 3.01 7.41
CA PHE A 24 14.84 2.16 8.13
C PHE A 24 15.11 0.87 7.36
N TYR A 25 16.20 0.22 7.73
CA TYR A 25 16.63 -1.05 7.18
C TYR A 25 16.76 -2.11 8.27
N ASP A 26 16.95 -3.35 7.86
CA ASP A 26 17.20 -4.51 8.72
C ASP A 26 18.30 -4.33 9.77
N ASP A 27 19.38 -3.64 9.42
CA ASP A 27 20.51 -3.36 10.32
C ASP A 27 20.27 -2.17 11.25
N ASN A 28 19.18 -1.41 11.04
CA ASN A 28 18.83 -0.29 11.92
C ASN A 28 17.96 -0.74 13.07
N ILE A 29 17.20 -1.81 12.95
CA ILE A 29 16.22 -2.21 13.96
C ILE A 29 16.79 -3.30 14.88
N SER A 30 16.43 -3.24 16.16
CA SER A 30 16.84 -4.27 17.12
C SER A 30 16.04 -5.57 16.96
N THR A 31 14.73 -5.46 16.68
CA THR A 31 13.84 -6.60 16.47
C THR A 31 13.85 -6.99 14.98
N LYS A 32 14.44 -8.14 14.67
CA LYS A 32 14.48 -8.69 13.31
C LYS A 32 13.27 -9.56 12.94
N ALA A 33 12.35 -9.78 13.87
CA ALA A 33 11.12 -10.52 13.60
C ALA A 33 10.23 -9.73 12.64
N LEU A 34 9.79 -10.39 11.57
CA LEU A 34 8.82 -9.82 10.63
C LEU A 34 7.41 -9.89 11.23
N PRO A 35 6.58 -8.85 11.09
CA PRO A 35 5.14 -8.94 11.37
C PRO A 35 4.49 -10.05 10.52
N ASP A 36 3.41 -10.67 11.02
CA ASP A 36 2.82 -11.86 10.42
C ASP A 36 2.43 -11.68 8.95
N HIS A 37 1.83 -10.54 8.60
CA HIS A 37 1.44 -10.24 7.22
C HIS A 37 2.66 -10.08 6.29
N VAL A 38 3.79 -9.58 6.80
CA VAL A 38 5.06 -9.47 6.05
C VAL A 38 5.73 -10.82 5.93
N LYS A 39 5.69 -11.62 6.99
CA LYS A 39 6.19 -13.01 6.99
C LYS A 39 5.40 -13.87 6.00
N ALA A 40 4.07 -13.74 5.96
CA ALA A 40 3.22 -14.44 5.00
C ALA A 40 3.61 -14.09 3.54
N LEU A 41 3.86 -12.80 3.26
CA LEU A 41 4.39 -12.39 1.96
C LEU A 41 5.76 -13.00 1.65
N ARG A 42 6.70 -12.92 2.60
CA ARG A 42 8.04 -13.53 2.45
C ARG A 42 7.94 -15.01 2.13
N ASP A 43 7.15 -15.74 2.90
CA ASP A 43 7.01 -17.19 2.77
C ASP A 43 6.32 -17.54 1.44
N SER A 44 5.35 -16.73 0.98
CA SER A 44 4.74 -16.86 -0.34
C SER A 44 5.73 -16.60 -1.48
N ILE A 45 6.55 -15.56 -1.40
CA ILE A 45 7.53 -15.21 -2.44
C ILE A 45 8.65 -16.26 -2.52
N LEU A 46 9.07 -16.80 -1.38
CA LEU A 46 10.14 -17.79 -1.27
C LEU A 46 9.63 -19.24 -1.32
N ASN A 47 8.34 -19.47 -1.60
CA ASN A 47 7.81 -20.80 -1.79
C ASN A 47 8.15 -21.33 -3.20
N PHE A 48 9.16 -22.20 -3.28
CA PHE A 48 9.59 -22.81 -4.53
C PHE A 48 8.97 -24.18 -4.81
N LYS A 49 8.13 -24.71 -3.89
CA LYS A 49 7.63 -26.08 -3.94
C LYS A 49 6.67 -26.32 -5.11
N ASP A 50 5.84 -25.33 -5.43
CA ASP A 50 4.74 -25.48 -6.38
C ASP A 50 5.15 -25.22 -7.85
N HIS A 51 6.36 -24.70 -8.07
CA HIS A 51 6.85 -24.30 -9.41
C HIS A 51 7.93 -25.22 -9.99
N GLY A 52 8.05 -26.44 -9.49
CA GLY A 52 8.97 -27.43 -10.07
C GLY A 52 10.44 -27.04 -9.90
N PHE A 53 10.82 -26.48 -8.75
CA PHE A 53 12.23 -26.26 -8.42
C PHE A 53 13.07 -27.54 -8.54
N GLY A 54 12.48 -28.70 -8.25
CA GLY A 54 13.08 -30.02 -8.45
C GLY A 54 13.11 -30.54 -9.90
N LYS A 55 12.57 -29.81 -10.89
CA LYS A 55 12.74 -30.15 -12.32
C LYS A 55 14.13 -29.74 -12.82
N GLU A 56 14.67 -30.48 -13.77
CA GLU A 56 15.94 -30.14 -14.43
C GLU A 56 15.95 -28.68 -14.93
N LEU A 57 17.13 -28.06 -14.85
CA LEU A 57 17.35 -26.67 -15.26
C LEU A 57 17.06 -26.53 -16.75
N ASP A 58 16.18 -25.59 -17.10
CA ASP A 58 15.74 -25.38 -18.48
C ASP A 58 16.86 -24.70 -19.30
N ASN A 59 16.84 -24.93 -20.62
CA ASN A 59 17.71 -24.25 -21.57
C ASN A 59 17.52 -22.73 -21.55
N SER A 60 16.34 -22.24 -21.14
CA SER A 60 16.10 -20.81 -20.93
C SER A 60 16.94 -20.24 -19.78
N ASP A 61 16.95 -20.91 -18.62
CA ASP A 61 17.73 -20.50 -17.45
C ASP A 61 19.23 -20.47 -17.77
N ARG A 62 19.74 -21.46 -18.54
CA ARG A 62 21.14 -21.48 -19.01
C ARG A 62 21.48 -20.29 -19.89
N ARG A 63 20.60 -19.95 -20.85
CA ARG A 63 20.81 -18.78 -21.73
C ARG A 63 20.84 -17.47 -20.95
N ILE A 64 20.00 -17.34 -19.91
CA ILE A 64 19.99 -16.14 -19.06
C ILE A 64 21.33 -16.04 -18.31
N ARG A 65 21.78 -17.13 -17.68
CA ARG A 65 23.09 -17.19 -17.00
C ARG A 65 24.24 -16.83 -17.95
N ASP A 66 24.26 -17.40 -19.15
CA ASP A 66 25.33 -17.16 -20.13
C ASP A 66 25.35 -15.70 -20.60
N ARG A 67 24.17 -15.08 -20.75
CA ARG A 67 24.06 -13.63 -21.00
C ARG A 67 24.61 -12.82 -19.83
N ALA A 68 24.31 -13.19 -18.59
CA ALA A 68 24.86 -12.51 -17.41
C ALA A 68 26.39 -12.62 -17.36
N MET A 69 26.95 -13.80 -17.65
CA MET A 69 28.40 -14.02 -17.75
C MET A 69 29.04 -13.11 -18.81
N ASN A 70 28.41 -12.99 -19.98
CA ASN A 70 28.86 -12.08 -21.04
C ASN A 70 28.82 -10.61 -20.60
N CYS A 71 27.77 -10.21 -19.85
CA CYS A 71 27.69 -8.86 -19.28
C CYS A 71 28.81 -8.60 -18.25
N VAL A 72 29.24 -9.61 -17.48
CA VAL A 72 30.36 -9.45 -16.55
C VAL A 72 31.69 -9.33 -17.30
N ALA A 73 31.90 -10.12 -18.35
CA ALA A 73 33.16 -10.13 -19.10
C ALA A 73 33.42 -8.84 -19.89
N GLY A 74 32.37 -8.11 -20.28
CA GLY A 74 32.48 -6.93 -21.16
C GLY A 74 32.63 -5.56 -20.48
N ASP A 75 32.93 -5.48 -19.17
CA ASP A 75 32.93 -4.24 -18.37
C ASP A 75 31.73 -3.31 -18.66
N VAL A 76 30.55 -3.92 -18.52
CA VAL A 76 29.32 -3.43 -19.11
C VAL A 76 28.66 -2.30 -18.29
N SER A 77 28.23 -1.25 -18.99
CA SER A 77 27.57 -0.06 -18.41
C SER A 77 26.19 -0.37 -17.80
N GLU A 78 25.69 0.52 -16.93
CA GLU A 78 24.37 0.37 -16.26
C GLU A 78 23.20 0.16 -17.25
N PRO A 79 23.11 0.88 -18.39
CA PRO A 79 22.05 0.65 -19.38
C PRO A 79 21.99 -0.78 -19.92
N ASN A 80 23.14 -1.45 -20.06
CA ASN A 80 23.18 -2.82 -20.57
C ASN A 80 22.72 -3.84 -19.53
N TRP A 81 22.95 -3.57 -18.23
CA TRP A 81 22.33 -4.35 -17.15
C TRP A 81 20.82 -4.15 -17.12
N LYS A 82 20.33 -2.93 -17.36
CA LYS A 82 18.89 -2.67 -17.52
C LYS A 82 18.29 -3.49 -18.67
N ILE A 83 18.93 -3.50 -19.84
CA ILE A 83 18.52 -4.31 -20.99
C ILE A 83 18.53 -5.82 -20.64
N PHE A 84 19.54 -6.28 -19.92
CA PHE A 84 19.61 -7.68 -19.48
C PHE A 84 18.44 -8.06 -18.59
N PHE A 85 18.15 -7.29 -17.53
CA PHE A 85 17.07 -7.60 -16.61
C PHE A 85 15.70 -7.45 -17.27
N ASP A 86 15.50 -6.40 -18.07
CA ASP A 86 14.27 -6.18 -18.80
C ASP A 86 13.96 -7.33 -19.77
N GLY A 87 14.92 -7.71 -20.62
CA GLY A 87 14.73 -8.77 -21.61
C GLY A 87 14.72 -10.19 -21.04
N SER A 88 15.37 -10.43 -19.89
CA SER A 88 15.51 -11.78 -19.32
C SER A 88 14.45 -12.09 -18.26
N PHE A 89 13.91 -11.08 -17.58
CA PHE A 89 13.01 -11.27 -16.44
C PHE A 89 11.71 -10.46 -16.54
N PHE A 90 11.79 -9.15 -16.81
CA PHE A 90 10.61 -8.29 -16.70
C PHE A 90 9.66 -8.39 -17.89
N THR A 91 10.18 -8.30 -19.12
CA THR A 91 9.39 -8.50 -20.34
C THR A 91 8.75 -9.88 -20.36
N PRO A 92 9.47 -10.99 -20.09
CA PRO A 92 8.84 -12.31 -19.99
C PRO A 92 7.73 -12.40 -18.93
N LEU A 93 7.89 -11.71 -17.79
CA LEU A 93 6.85 -11.67 -16.76
C LEU A 93 5.60 -10.95 -17.29
N VAL A 94 5.74 -9.78 -17.91
CA VAL A 94 4.61 -9.05 -18.51
C VAL A 94 3.95 -9.87 -19.64
N GLU A 95 4.73 -10.42 -20.56
CA GLU A 95 4.21 -11.16 -21.73
C GLU A 95 3.42 -12.41 -21.35
N ARG A 96 3.86 -13.17 -20.34
CA ARG A 96 3.11 -14.36 -19.87
C ARG A 96 1.75 -13.99 -19.29
N THR A 97 1.64 -12.81 -18.68
CA THR A 97 0.40 -12.36 -18.06
C THR A 97 -0.60 -11.84 -19.10
N SER A 98 -0.12 -11.29 -20.22
CA SER A 98 -0.97 -10.86 -21.34
C SER A 98 -1.39 -11.98 -22.30
N ALA A 99 -0.60 -13.05 -22.43
CA ALA A 99 -0.80 -14.08 -23.46
C ALA A 99 -1.74 -15.24 -23.07
N SER A 100 -2.50 -15.15 -21.97
CA SER A 100 -3.32 -16.27 -21.47
C SER A 100 -4.55 -16.62 -22.32
N HIS A 101 -4.68 -16.11 -23.55
CA HIS A 101 -5.73 -16.49 -24.50
C HIS A 101 -5.44 -17.79 -25.27
N GLY A 102 -4.32 -18.49 -25.01
CA GLY A 102 -4.12 -19.79 -25.65
C GLY A 102 -2.83 -20.53 -25.30
N SER A 103 -2.81 -21.25 -24.18
CA SER A 103 -2.12 -22.55 -24.08
C SER A 103 -2.46 -23.26 -22.78
N ARG A 104 -2.69 -24.57 -22.86
CA ARG A 104 -3.15 -25.49 -21.81
C ARG A 104 -2.21 -25.52 -20.59
N LYS A 105 -2.45 -24.63 -19.63
CA LYS A 105 -2.36 -24.85 -18.18
C LYS A 105 -3.10 -23.71 -17.51
N VAL A 106 -4.42 -23.88 -17.47
CA VAL A 106 -5.33 -22.92 -16.86
C VAL A 106 -5.17 -23.05 -15.35
N ASP A 107 -4.51 -22.08 -14.73
CA ASP A 107 -4.75 -21.82 -13.31
C ASP A 107 -6.20 -21.33 -13.19
N PRO A 108 -7.03 -21.87 -12.26
CA PRO A 108 -8.45 -21.55 -12.17
C PRO A 108 -8.78 -20.07 -11.86
N CYS A 109 -7.77 -19.24 -11.56
CA CYS A 109 -7.95 -17.85 -11.10
C CYS A 109 -7.70 -16.78 -12.18
N ASN A 110 -7.44 -17.15 -13.44
CA ASN A 110 -7.05 -16.19 -14.48
C ASN A 110 -8.25 -15.70 -15.31
N ASN A 111 -9.16 -14.96 -14.68
CA ASN A 111 -10.11 -14.11 -15.40
C ASN A 111 -9.33 -12.92 -15.99
N GLY A 112 -9.66 -12.45 -17.20
CA GLY A 112 -8.92 -11.44 -17.99
C GLY A 112 -8.63 -10.06 -17.35
N ASN A 113 -8.79 -9.93 -16.04
CA ASN A 113 -8.54 -8.75 -15.22
C ASN A 113 -7.13 -8.71 -14.59
N ASN A 114 -6.26 -9.68 -14.85
CA ASN A 114 -4.95 -9.81 -14.18
C ASN A 114 -3.80 -9.08 -14.91
N ASN A 115 -4.15 -8.11 -15.75
CA ASN A 115 -3.19 -7.28 -16.47
C ASN A 115 -2.29 -6.49 -15.51
N ILE A 116 -1.00 -6.42 -15.86
CA ILE A 116 0.02 -5.61 -15.19
C ILE A 116 0.72 -4.72 -16.19
N VAL A 117 1.23 -3.59 -15.70
CA VAL A 117 2.01 -2.66 -16.52
C VAL A 117 3.36 -2.44 -15.86
N GLY A 118 4.43 -2.67 -16.61
CA GLY A 118 5.78 -2.28 -16.24
C GLY A 118 6.12 -0.90 -16.79
N ASP A 119 6.90 -0.12 -16.03
CA ASP A 119 7.44 1.13 -16.52
C ASP A 119 8.85 1.37 -16.02
N SER A 120 9.69 1.89 -16.92
CA SER A 120 11.05 2.28 -16.60
C SER A 120 11.15 3.80 -16.39
N GLU A 121 11.83 4.22 -15.34
CA GLU A 121 12.32 5.59 -15.17
C GLU A 121 11.26 6.72 -15.09
N ALA A 122 10.01 6.44 -14.74
CA ALA A 122 9.03 7.50 -14.53
C ALA A 122 9.20 8.19 -13.18
N LEU A 123 9.14 9.52 -13.19
CA LEU A 123 9.27 10.35 -11.98
C LEU A 123 7.96 10.37 -11.20
N TRP A 124 8.02 10.00 -9.92
CA TRP A 124 6.87 9.97 -9.03
C TRP A 124 6.59 11.36 -8.45
N VAL A 125 5.85 12.16 -9.21
CA VAL A 125 5.57 13.57 -8.93
C VAL A 125 4.59 13.80 -7.78
N THR A 126 3.83 12.80 -7.35
CA THR A 126 2.93 12.90 -6.18
C THR A 126 3.71 13.22 -4.90
N PHE A 127 4.99 12.80 -4.80
CA PHE A 127 5.82 12.97 -3.61
C PHE A 127 6.71 14.23 -3.63
N ASP A 128 6.28 15.30 -4.31
CA ASP A 128 7.06 16.54 -4.39
C ASP A 128 7.28 17.19 -3.02
N THR A 129 8.54 17.43 -2.69
CA THR A 129 9.00 18.14 -1.47
C THR A 129 8.47 19.57 -1.32
N LYS A 130 8.06 20.21 -2.42
CA LYS A 130 7.58 21.62 -2.41
C LYS A 130 6.07 21.74 -2.21
N GLY A 131 5.30 20.69 -2.50
CA GLY A 131 3.85 20.65 -2.31
C GLY A 131 3.54 19.93 -1.01
N GLY A 132 3.64 20.65 0.12
CA GLY A 132 3.39 20.09 1.44
C GLY A 132 2.09 19.29 1.50
N LYS A 133 2.19 18.10 2.10
CA LYS A 133 1.14 17.10 2.37
C LYS A 133 0.55 16.40 1.12
N LEU A 134 0.48 15.07 1.17
CA LEU A 134 -0.21 14.22 0.18
C LEU A 134 -1.76 14.36 0.25
N GLY A 135 -2.27 15.58 0.43
CA GLY A 135 -3.66 15.89 0.75
C GLY A 135 -3.94 15.89 2.26
N ASP A 136 -5.12 16.41 2.64
CA ASP A 136 -5.60 16.49 4.02
C ASP A 136 -5.97 15.11 4.62
N SER A 137 -5.83 14.05 3.84
CA SER A 137 -6.24 12.68 4.18
C SER A 137 -5.40 12.04 5.27
N MET A 138 -4.16 12.52 5.48
CA MET A 138 -3.27 12.08 6.55
C MET A 138 -2.50 13.29 7.12
N PRO A 139 -2.39 13.45 8.45
CA PRO A 139 -1.41 14.35 9.06
C PRO A 139 -0.01 13.81 8.79
N ASP A 140 0.49 14.10 7.60
CA ASP A 140 1.76 13.59 7.14
C ASP A 140 2.93 14.28 7.84
N ALA A 141 3.52 13.60 8.82
CA ALA A 141 4.79 14.00 9.41
C ALA A 141 6.00 13.66 8.51
N PHE A 142 5.84 12.79 7.51
CA PHE A 142 6.95 12.32 6.67
C PHE A 142 7.17 13.18 5.44
N ARG A 143 8.26 13.96 5.46
CA ARG A 143 8.75 14.62 4.25
C ARG A 143 9.54 13.63 3.40
N ASN A 144 9.08 13.40 2.16
CA ASN A 144 9.81 12.52 1.25
C ASN A 144 11.22 13.09 0.99
N PRO A 145 12.25 12.23 0.92
CA PRO A 145 13.61 12.68 0.72
C PRO A 145 13.82 13.39 -0.62
N SER A 146 13.19 12.84 -1.65
CA SER A 146 13.10 13.34 -3.00
C SER A 146 11.98 12.58 -3.71
N LYS A 147 11.50 13.12 -4.84
CA LYS A 147 10.64 12.37 -5.76
C LYS A 147 11.32 11.04 -6.14
N PRO A 148 10.70 9.88 -5.87
CA PRO A 148 11.21 8.62 -6.37
C PRO A 148 11.24 8.63 -7.90
N LYS A 149 12.24 7.96 -8.47
CA LYS A 149 12.32 7.67 -9.91
C LYS A 149 12.90 6.25 -10.04
N PRO A 150 12.10 5.22 -9.78
CA PRO A 150 12.58 3.85 -9.89
C PRO A 150 13.15 3.55 -11.27
N ASP A 151 14.24 2.78 -11.33
CA ASP A 151 14.76 2.30 -12.60
C ASP A 151 13.72 1.44 -13.33
N TYR A 152 12.95 0.64 -12.59
CA TYR A 152 11.76 -0.04 -13.08
C TYR A 152 10.74 -0.23 -11.95
N ALA A 153 9.46 -0.28 -12.28
CA ALA A 153 8.41 -0.63 -11.33
C ALA A 153 7.20 -1.26 -12.04
N PHE A 154 6.47 -2.08 -11.29
CA PHE A 154 5.25 -2.71 -11.77
C PHE A 154 4.03 -2.12 -11.07
N TYR A 155 2.96 -1.98 -11.84
CA TYR A 155 1.71 -1.33 -11.46
C TYR A 155 0.52 -2.16 -11.93
N PHE A 156 -0.66 -1.82 -11.43
CA PHE A 156 -1.91 -2.20 -12.07
C PHE A 156 -2.34 -1.13 -13.08
N PRO A 157 -2.98 -1.54 -14.19
CA PRO A 157 -3.56 -0.60 -15.14
C PRO A 157 -4.73 0.14 -14.49
N MET A 158 -4.88 1.40 -14.88
CA MET A 158 -6.09 2.17 -14.63
C MET A 158 -6.96 2.11 -15.90
N TYR A 159 -8.14 1.50 -15.80
CA TYR A 159 -8.96 1.20 -16.97
C TYR A 159 -9.74 2.43 -17.42
N GLN A 160 -9.74 2.72 -18.71
CA GLN A 160 -10.69 3.68 -19.28
C GLN A 160 -11.93 2.91 -19.67
N LEU A 161 -12.96 2.95 -18.82
CA LEU A 161 -14.27 2.46 -19.20
C LEU A 161 -14.79 3.39 -20.30
N THR A 162 -14.86 2.89 -21.53
CA THR A 162 -15.69 3.53 -22.55
C THR A 162 -17.12 3.42 -22.06
N ALA A 163 -17.69 4.53 -21.62
CA ALA A 163 -19.14 4.61 -21.41
C ALA A 163 -19.80 4.01 -22.64
N ARG A 164 -20.82 3.15 -22.44
CA ARG A 164 -21.70 2.65 -23.51
C ARG A 164 -21.86 3.77 -24.52
N ILE A 165 -21.40 3.53 -25.75
CA ILE A 165 -21.35 4.51 -26.81
C ILE A 165 -22.73 5.16 -26.93
N ASP A 166 -22.89 6.34 -26.34
CA ASP A 166 -23.92 7.27 -26.71
C ASP A 166 -23.22 8.25 -27.64
N THR A 167 -23.46 8.07 -28.94
CA THR A 167 -22.77 8.67 -30.09
C THR A 167 -22.86 10.20 -30.17
N SER A 168 -23.23 10.93 -29.10
CA SER A 168 -23.62 12.33 -29.23
C SER A 168 -22.73 13.36 -28.55
N ARG A 169 -21.79 13.03 -27.64
CA ARG A 169 -21.02 14.07 -26.92
C ARG A 169 -19.53 13.77 -26.72
N HIS A 170 -18.75 14.44 -27.57
CA HIS A 170 -17.37 14.91 -27.36
C HIS A 170 -16.35 13.92 -26.77
N THR A 171 -15.90 12.98 -27.62
CA THR A 171 -14.58 12.35 -27.49
C THR A 171 -13.47 13.41 -27.45
N PRO A 172 -12.55 13.38 -26.46
CA PRO A 172 -11.31 14.15 -26.54
C PRO A 172 -10.49 13.66 -27.73
N ARG A 173 -10.20 14.56 -28.67
CA ARG A 173 -9.43 14.26 -29.88
C ARG A 173 -7.96 13.96 -29.50
N TYR A 174 -7.53 12.75 -29.81
CA TYR A 174 -6.15 12.27 -29.69
C TYR A 174 -5.23 13.12 -30.59
N VAL A 175 -4.16 13.72 -30.04
CA VAL A 175 -3.08 14.30 -30.85
C VAL A 175 -1.98 13.25 -30.95
N SER A 176 -1.95 12.57 -32.10
CA SER A 176 -0.92 11.60 -32.47
C SER A 176 0.33 12.36 -32.93
N GLU A 177 1.42 12.30 -32.17
CA GLU A 177 2.75 12.51 -32.73
C GLU A 177 3.31 11.15 -33.16
N VAL A 178 3.33 10.98 -34.49
CA VAL A 178 3.82 9.82 -35.22
C VAL A 178 5.33 9.71 -35.02
N ASN A 179 5.80 8.57 -34.50
CA ASN A 179 6.92 7.81 -35.07
C ASN A 179 7.03 6.42 -34.39
N ALA A 180 7.13 5.39 -35.22
CA ALA A 180 7.05 3.98 -34.86
C ALA A 180 8.20 3.51 -33.95
N THR A 181 7.83 2.90 -32.81
CA THR A 181 8.58 1.96 -31.96
C THR A 181 7.53 1.25 -31.08
N PRO A 182 7.80 0.24 -30.21
CA PRO A 182 6.83 -0.79 -29.78
C PRO A 182 5.72 -0.31 -28.81
N VAL A 183 4.94 0.68 -29.24
CA VAL A 183 3.91 1.41 -28.50
C VAL A 183 2.52 0.81 -28.76
N ASN A 184 2.37 -0.10 -29.72
CA ASN A 184 1.07 -0.73 -30.03
C ASN A 184 0.56 -1.72 -28.97
N ARG A 185 1.34 -2.07 -27.94
CA ARG A 185 0.97 -3.10 -26.95
C ARG A 185 0.26 -2.56 -25.70
N ILE A 186 0.50 -1.30 -25.32
CA ILE A 186 -0.19 -0.70 -24.16
C ILE A 186 -1.66 -0.46 -24.50
N LYS A 187 -1.95 -0.14 -25.76
CA LYS A 187 -3.31 0.04 -26.30
C LYS A 187 -4.23 -1.17 -26.04
N THR A 188 -3.72 -2.39 -26.16
CA THR A 188 -4.51 -3.63 -25.96
C THR A 188 -4.77 -3.94 -24.48
N VAL A 189 -3.96 -3.41 -23.55
CA VAL A 189 -4.10 -3.62 -22.10
C VAL A 189 -5.13 -2.66 -21.48
N LEU A 190 -5.39 -1.53 -22.16
CA LEU A 190 -6.28 -0.46 -21.72
C LEU A 190 -7.72 -0.60 -22.25
N GLU A 191 -7.92 -1.39 -23.30
CA GLU A 191 -9.24 -1.75 -23.84
C GLU A 191 -9.79 -2.97 -23.06
N VAL A 192 -11.03 -2.87 -22.58
CA VAL A 192 -11.69 -3.88 -21.72
C VAL A 192 -12.14 -5.08 -22.56
N PRO A 193 -12.03 -6.34 -22.08
CA PRO A 193 -12.73 -7.47 -22.69
C PRO A 193 -14.26 -7.27 -22.62
N GLU A 194 -14.99 -7.52 -23.71
CA GLU A 194 -16.42 -7.21 -23.89
C GLU A 194 -17.42 -7.92 -22.93
N GLU A 195 -16.96 -8.65 -21.91
CA GLU A 195 -17.84 -9.39 -21.00
C GLU A 195 -18.03 -8.64 -19.67
N SER A 196 -19.27 -8.21 -19.40
CA SER A 196 -19.84 -7.74 -18.12
C SER A 196 -18.83 -7.23 -17.08
N THR A 197 -18.67 -5.91 -16.97
CA THR A 197 -17.69 -5.24 -16.11
C THR A 197 -17.69 -5.80 -14.68
N SER A 198 -16.70 -6.63 -14.37
CA SER A 198 -16.53 -7.12 -13.00
C SER A 198 -16.27 -5.94 -12.05
N SER A 199 -16.74 -6.04 -10.81
CA SER A 199 -16.59 -4.97 -9.78
C SER A 199 -15.14 -4.54 -9.53
N SER A 200 -14.15 -5.40 -9.80
CA SER A 200 -12.73 -5.05 -9.73
C SER A 200 -12.26 -4.16 -10.87
N VAL A 201 -12.83 -4.27 -12.07
CA VAL A 201 -12.50 -3.40 -13.21
C VAL A 201 -13.08 -2.01 -12.98
N GLU A 202 -14.29 -1.92 -12.43
CA GLU A 202 -14.94 -0.66 -12.07
C GLU A 202 -14.15 0.11 -11.01
N SER A 203 -13.67 -0.56 -9.96
CA SER A 203 -12.88 0.08 -8.90
C SER A 203 -11.51 0.58 -9.37
N PHE A 204 -10.95 -0.02 -10.42
CA PHE A 204 -9.67 0.40 -11.02
C PHE A 204 -9.88 1.30 -12.24
N SER A 205 -11.12 1.76 -12.48
CA SER A 205 -11.42 2.67 -13.58
C SER A 205 -10.86 4.07 -13.31
N TYR A 206 -10.50 4.76 -14.38
CA TYR A 206 -10.02 6.14 -14.33
C TYR A 206 -11.05 7.05 -13.66
N SER A 207 -12.33 6.93 -14.03
CA SER A 207 -13.41 7.77 -13.51
C SER A 207 -13.62 7.57 -12.01
N ALA A 208 -13.72 6.32 -11.54
CA ALA A 208 -13.91 6.03 -10.11
C ALA A 208 -12.73 6.55 -9.27
N LEU A 209 -11.50 6.34 -9.75
CA LEU A 209 -10.31 6.78 -9.04
C LEU A 209 -10.12 8.31 -9.09
N GLU A 210 -10.56 8.98 -10.17
CA GLU A 210 -10.54 10.44 -10.29
C GLU A 210 -11.52 11.10 -9.32
N GLU A 211 -12.72 10.54 -9.16
CA GLU A 211 -13.70 11.01 -8.17
C GLU A 211 -13.14 10.91 -6.75
N LEU A 212 -12.66 9.72 -6.37
CA LEU A 212 -12.08 9.49 -5.05
C LEU A 212 -10.81 10.30 -4.78
N TYR A 213 -10.07 10.66 -5.83
CA TYR A 213 -8.91 11.52 -5.72
C TYR A 213 -9.25 12.89 -5.15
N GLN A 214 -10.44 13.42 -5.44
CA GLN A 214 -10.91 14.71 -4.92
C GLN A 214 -11.11 14.66 -3.40
N TYR A 215 -11.56 13.52 -2.86
CA TYR A 215 -11.67 13.26 -1.43
C TYR A 215 -10.35 12.88 -0.76
N GLY A 216 -9.29 12.76 -1.56
CA GLY A 216 -7.93 12.63 -1.08
C GLY A 216 -7.31 11.24 -1.21
N LEU A 217 -7.99 10.28 -1.86
CA LEU A 217 -7.34 9.03 -2.28
C LEU A 217 -6.14 9.37 -3.18
N ARG A 218 -5.07 8.60 -3.08
CA ARG A 218 -3.87 8.74 -3.90
C ARG A 218 -3.54 7.40 -4.56
N PRO A 219 -4.21 7.03 -5.66
CA PRO A 219 -4.04 5.72 -6.27
C PRO A 219 -2.80 5.65 -7.16
N SER A 220 -2.22 6.79 -7.54
CA SER A 220 -1.12 6.87 -8.51
C SER A 220 0.02 7.80 -8.06
N PRO A 221 1.29 7.45 -8.34
CA PRO A 221 2.43 8.32 -8.06
C PRO A 221 2.66 9.43 -9.11
N PHE A 222 1.86 9.48 -10.19
CA PHE A 222 2.13 10.32 -11.36
C PHE A 222 1.27 11.60 -11.49
N ASN A 223 0.51 11.99 -10.45
CA ASN A 223 -0.49 13.07 -10.55
C ASN A 223 -1.44 12.91 -11.76
N ALA A 224 -1.95 11.68 -11.96
CA ALA A 224 -2.74 11.30 -13.13
C ALA A 224 -3.96 12.20 -13.41
N PHE A 225 -4.52 12.84 -12.39
CA PHE A 225 -5.77 13.61 -12.45
C PHE A 225 -5.60 15.14 -12.46
N LYS A 226 -4.37 15.66 -12.57
CA LYS A 226 -4.10 17.11 -12.52
C LYS A 226 -3.79 17.76 -13.88
N ARG A 227 -3.36 16.98 -14.87
CA ARG A 227 -2.97 17.46 -16.22
C ARG A 227 -3.27 16.37 -17.24
N GLY A 228 -3.54 16.77 -18.49
CA GLY A 228 -3.95 15.91 -19.61
C GLY A 228 -3.46 14.46 -19.51
N VAL A 229 -4.40 13.53 -19.48
CA VAL A 229 -4.14 12.11 -19.29
C VAL A 229 -3.36 11.59 -20.47
N THR A 230 -2.16 11.07 -20.21
CA THR A 230 -1.41 10.29 -21.19
C THR A 230 -1.47 8.84 -20.77
N GLU A 231 -1.25 7.93 -21.71
CA GLU A 231 -1.17 6.48 -21.46
C GLU A 231 -0.22 6.13 -20.30
N LYS A 232 0.86 6.90 -20.16
CA LYS A 232 1.87 6.76 -19.09
C LYS A 232 1.32 7.03 -17.69
N HIS A 233 0.20 7.75 -17.59
CA HIS A 233 -0.46 8.10 -16.33
C HIS A 233 -1.54 7.09 -15.91
N LEU A 234 -1.93 6.16 -16.80
CA LEU A 234 -2.98 5.15 -16.55
C LEU A 234 -2.46 3.96 -15.75
N ARG A 235 -1.82 4.24 -14.62
CA ARG A 235 -1.17 3.26 -13.75
C ARG A 235 -1.46 3.62 -12.30
N CYS A 236 -1.81 2.62 -11.51
CA CYS A 236 -2.14 2.76 -10.11
C CYS A 236 -1.51 1.65 -9.26
N PHE A 237 -1.41 1.92 -7.96
CA PHE A 237 -0.98 0.96 -6.93
C PHE A 237 0.28 0.16 -7.33
N PRO A 238 1.47 0.81 -7.32
CA PRO A 238 2.73 0.09 -7.54
C PRO A 238 2.86 -1.09 -6.58
N TRP A 239 3.24 -2.26 -7.10
CA TRP A 239 3.30 -3.51 -6.33
C TRP A 239 4.70 -4.16 -6.32
N LEU A 240 5.63 -3.70 -7.15
CA LEU A 240 7.04 -4.11 -7.12
C LEU A 240 7.94 -2.97 -7.61
N ILE A 241 9.00 -2.67 -6.84
CA ILE A 241 9.99 -1.64 -7.15
C ILE A 241 11.33 -2.27 -7.49
N VAL A 242 12.00 -1.78 -8.53
CA VAL A 242 13.31 -2.30 -8.94
C VAL A 242 14.30 -1.14 -9.14
N GLU A 243 15.46 -1.26 -8.51
CA GLU A 243 16.59 -0.34 -8.69
C GLU A 243 17.82 -1.10 -9.16
N MET A 244 18.47 -0.59 -10.19
CA MET A 244 19.57 -1.27 -10.86
C MET A 244 20.80 -0.38 -10.88
N LYS A 245 21.95 -0.94 -10.53
CA LYS A 245 23.24 -0.24 -10.62
C LYS A 245 24.23 -1.12 -11.36
N LYS A 246 25.17 -0.49 -12.07
CA LYS A 246 26.24 -1.25 -12.74
C LYS A 246 27.14 -1.96 -11.74
N LYS A 247 27.79 -3.03 -12.21
CA LYS A 247 28.93 -3.62 -11.51
C LYS A 247 30.09 -2.62 -11.50
N HIS A 248 30.77 -2.49 -10.37
CA HIS A 248 32.06 -1.82 -10.29
C HIS A 248 33.14 -2.84 -9.94
N THR A 249 34.37 -2.60 -10.38
CA THR A 249 35.53 -3.46 -10.07
C THR A 249 36.21 -3.07 -8.77
N GLN A 250 36.14 -1.79 -8.38
CA GLN A 250 36.74 -1.28 -7.15
C GLN A 250 35.81 -1.50 -5.95
N ARG A 251 36.30 -2.19 -4.91
CA ARG A 251 35.52 -2.55 -3.69
C ARG A 251 34.77 -1.37 -3.06
N GLY A 252 35.40 -0.19 -2.99
CA GLY A 252 34.75 1.01 -2.45
C GLY A 252 33.57 1.51 -3.30
N LEU A 253 33.67 1.39 -4.62
CA LEU A 253 32.58 1.75 -5.54
C LEU A 253 31.47 0.68 -5.56
N ILE A 254 31.80 -0.60 -5.37
CA ILE A 254 30.82 -1.68 -5.26
C ILE A 254 29.86 -1.43 -4.10
N ASN A 255 30.40 -1.21 -2.90
CA ASN A 255 29.59 -0.98 -1.71
C ASN A 255 28.72 0.27 -1.86
N LYS A 256 29.29 1.33 -2.46
CA LYS A 256 28.56 2.55 -2.75
C LYS A 256 27.39 2.32 -3.72
N SER A 257 27.58 1.56 -4.80
CA SER A 257 26.50 1.24 -5.73
C SER A 257 25.40 0.39 -5.09
N LYS A 258 25.77 -0.59 -4.26
CA LYS A 258 24.80 -1.39 -3.49
C LYS A 258 24.01 -0.51 -2.52
N GLU A 259 24.68 0.42 -1.83
CA GLU A 259 24.03 1.37 -0.94
C GLU A 259 23.12 2.34 -1.70
N GLU A 260 23.56 2.86 -2.85
CA GLU A 260 22.76 3.75 -3.69
C GLU A 260 21.48 3.04 -4.19
N ALA A 261 21.60 1.80 -4.69
CA ALA A 261 20.44 0.99 -5.09
C ALA A 261 19.48 0.76 -3.91
N SER A 262 20.01 0.42 -2.73
CA SER A 262 19.20 0.19 -1.53
C SER A 262 18.50 1.47 -1.05
N CYS A 263 19.18 2.63 -1.10
CA CYS A 263 18.60 3.93 -0.78
C CYS A 263 17.46 4.32 -1.71
N GLN A 264 17.65 4.12 -3.01
CA GLN A 264 16.61 4.40 -4.00
C GLN A 264 15.41 3.46 -3.82
N ALA A 265 15.67 2.17 -3.58
CA ALA A 265 14.63 1.17 -3.39
C ALA A 265 13.82 1.44 -2.12
N ALA A 266 14.48 1.80 -1.01
CA ALA A 266 13.80 2.18 0.24
C ALA A 266 12.92 3.42 0.03
N ASN A 267 13.40 4.43 -0.69
CA ASN A 267 12.62 5.63 -1.00
C ASN A 267 11.38 5.28 -1.87
N GLY A 268 11.57 4.55 -2.97
CA GLY A 268 10.49 4.16 -3.88
C GLY A 268 9.45 3.25 -3.22
N SER A 269 9.90 2.16 -2.59
CA SER A 269 9.02 1.20 -1.93
C SER A 269 8.33 1.77 -0.69
N GLY A 270 8.99 2.59 0.13
CA GLY A 270 8.33 3.25 1.25
C GLY A 270 7.29 4.28 0.79
N CYS A 271 7.55 5.00 -0.31
CA CYS A 271 6.55 5.85 -0.95
C CYS A 271 5.35 5.03 -1.47
N ALA A 272 5.56 3.81 -2.00
CA ALA A 272 4.48 2.93 -2.41
C ALA A 272 3.65 2.41 -1.21
N VAL A 273 4.30 1.96 -0.13
CA VAL A 273 3.62 1.59 1.13
C VAL A 273 2.80 2.77 1.68
N ARG A 274 3.31 3.98 1.51
CA ARG A 274 2.60 5.19 1.90
C ARG A 274 1.32 5.44 1.08
N LEU A 275 1.29 5.11 -0.21
CA LEU A 275 0.04 5.10 -0.97
C LEU A 275 -0.93 4.05 -0.42
N ASN A 276 -0.43 2.88 -0.05
CA ASN A 276 -1.25 1.81 0.56
C ASN A 276 -1.83 2.25 1.90
N GLN A 277 -1.07 2.97 2.73
CA GLN A 277 -1.56 3.53 3.98
C GLN A 277 -2.70 4.53 3.75
N ILE A 278 -2.60 5.37 2.71
CA ILE A 278 -3.69 6.28 2.33
C ILE A 278 -4.91 5.46 1.86
N ALA A 279 -4.71 4.45 1.00
CA ALA A 279 -5.80 3.59 0.55
C ALA A 279 -6.51 2.90 1.73
N ALA A 280 -5.73 2.39 2.70
CA ALA A 280 -6.24 1.70 3.88
C ALA A 280 -6.85 2.62 4.96
N LYS A 281 -7.03 3.93 4.70
CA LYS A 281 -7.55 4.90 5.69
C LYS A 281 -8.82 4.46 6.41
N PHE A 282 -9.73 3.79 5.70
CA PHE A 282 -11.02 3.32 6.23
C PHE A 282 -11.04 1.82 6.56
N ALA A 283 -9.88 1.16 6.48
CA ALA A 283 -9.75 -0.23 6.87
C ALA A 283 -9.65 -0.35 8.39
N VAL A 284 -10.14 -1.48 8.92
CA VAL A 284 -9.93 -1.84 10.33
C VAL A 284 -8.43 -1.94 10.61
N GLU A 285 -7.95 -1.28 11.67
CA GLU A 285 -6.55 -1.42 12.08
C GLU A 285 -6.29 -2.84 12.59
N LEU A 286 -5.32 -3.53 11.99
CA LEU A 286 -4.94 -4.90 12.33
C LEU A 286 -3.62 -4.93 13.12
N PRO A 287 -3.37 -5.99 13.92
CA PRO A 287 -2.10 -6.19 14.60
C PRO A 287 -0.91 -6.08 13.64
N GLY A 288 0.17 -5.45 14.11
CA GLY A 288 1.38 -5.23 13.30
C GLY A 288 1.15 -4.39 12.04
N GLN A 289 0.06 -3.61 11.97
CA GLN A 289 -0.34 -2.83 10.80
C GLN A 289 -0.66 -3.69 9.56
N GLY A 290 -1.22 -4.89 9.77
CA GLY A 290 -1.51 -5.86 8.70
C GLY A 290 -2.51 -5.38 7.64
N GLN A 291 -3.27 -4.33 7.90
CA GLN A 291 -4.12 -3.64 6.92
C GLN A 291 -3.33 -2.72 5.98
N ILE A 292 -2.03 -2.51 6.18
CA ILE A 292 -1.22 -1.73 5.25
C ILE A 292 -0.32 -2.71 4.50
N PRO A 293 -0.68 -3.08 3.26
CA PRO A 293 0.09 -4.08 2.54
C PRO A 293 1.52 -3.61 2.27
N PRO A 294 2.51 -4.51 2.46
CA PRO A 294 3.90 -4.24 2.20
C PRO A 294 4.21 -4.22 0.70
N ILE A 295 5.40 -3.73 0.35
CA ILE A 295 5.87 -3.62 -1.04
C ILE A 295 7.20 -4.37 -1.20
N PRO A 296 7.24 -5.44 -2.01
CA PRO A 296 8.47 -6.03 -2.48
C PRO A 296 9.35 -5.03 -3.25
N ALA A 297 10.66 -5.13 -3.06
CA ALA A 297 11.64 -4.38 -3.83
C ALA A 297 12.82 -5.25 -4.25
N VAL A 298 13.40 -4.96 -5.41
CA VAL A 298 14.59 -5.62 -5.94
C VAL A 298 15.68 -4.60 -6.15
N THR A 299 16.88 -4.91 -5.69
CA THR A 299 18.07 -4.09 -5.95
C THR A 299 19.12 -4.92 -6.66
N THR A 300 19.78 -4.36 -7.67
CA THR A 300 20.89 -5.03 -8.36
C THR A 300 22.16 -4.20 -8.37
N ALA A 301 23.31 -4.88 -8.33
CA ALA A 301 24.62 -4.30 -8.52
C ALA A 301 25.41 -5.18 -9.50
N GLY A 302 25.18 -4.95 -10.80
CA GLY A 302 25.59 -5.89 -11.84
C GLY A 302 24.78 -7.18 -11.77
N PRO A 303 25.43 -8.36 -11.68
CA PRO A 303 24.72 -9.64 -11.61
C PRO A 303 24.18 -9.94 -10.20
N GLU A 304 24.67 -9.25 -9.17
CA GLU A 304 24.19 -9.47 -7.81
C GLU A 304 22.79 -8.89 -7.64
N VAL A 305 21.88 -9.68 -7.09
CA VAL A 305 20.48 -9.34 -6.86
C VAL A 305 20.15 -9.51 -5.38
N LYS A 306 19.41 -8.57 -4.83
CA LYS A 306 18.77 -8.70 -3.50
C LYS A 306 17.30 -8.39 -3.62
N VAL A 307 16.50 -9.17 -2.89
CA VAL A 307 15.06 -9.01 -2.77
C VAL A 307 14.74 -8.58 -1.35
N TRP A 308 13.91 -7.55 -1.25
CA TRP A 308 13.52 -6.89 -0.02
C TRP A 308 12.00 -6.85 0.10
N ILE A 309 11.51 -6.67 1.32
CA ILE A 309 10.14 -6.27 1.58
C ILE A 309 10.16 -5.00 2.44
N THR A 310 9.44 -3.98 1.97
CA THR A 310 9.23 -2.73 2.70
C THR A 310 7.83 -2.71 3.31
N TYR A 311 7.72 -2.37 4.59
CA TYR A 311 6.45 -2.33 5.30
C TYR A 311 6.40 -1.18 6.31
N PHE A 312 5.19 -0.79 6.70
CA PHE A 312 4.98 0.23 7.72
C PHE A 312 4.93 -0.41 9.11
N ALA A 313 5.61 0.19 10.09
CA ALA A 313 5.64 -0.27 11.46
C ALA A 313 5.43 0.89 12.44
N ARG A 314 4.88 0.58 13.62
CA ARG A 314 4.77 1.50 14.76
C ARG A 314 5.53 0.94 15.97
N ASN A 315 5.95 1.81 16.87
CA ASN A 315 6.52 1.50 18.19
C ASN A 315 7.65 0.48 18.15
N PHE A 316 8.75 0.79 17.46
CA PHE A 316 9.91 -0.10 17.35
C PHE A 316 11.20 0.60 17.77
N MET A 317 12.21 -0.18 18.17
CA MET A 317 13.51 0.33 18.58
C MET A 317 14.49 0.29 17.41
N ALA A 318 15.09 1.44 17.07
CA ALA A 318 16.05 1.56 15.99
C ALA A 318 17.30 2.37 16.36
N HIS A 319 18.42 2.03 15.74
CA HIS A 319 19.66 2.78 15.81
C HIS A 319 19.53 4.07 14.99
N VAL A 320 19.37 5.18 15.69
CA VAL A 320 19.27 6.51 15.09
C VAL A 320 20.61 7.22 15.23
N SER A 321 21.05 7.88 14.15
CA SER A 321 22.27 8.68 14.15
C SER A 321 21.93 10.13 14.49
N HIS A 322 22.45 10.62 15.61
CA HIS A 322 22.31 12.02 16.01
C HIS A 322 23.63 12.78 15.88
N THR A 323 23.59 13.98 15.31
CA THR A 323 24.78 14.79 14.97
C THR A 323 25.70 15.08 16.15
N LYS A 324 25.16 15.10 17.38
CA LYS A 324 25.92 15.39 18.61
C LYS A 324 26.24 14.17 19.48
N ARG A 325 25.51 13.07 19.34
CA ARG A 325 25.57 11.91 20.27
C ARG A 325 26.06 10.61 19.62
N GLY A 326 26.33 10.62 18.32
CA GLY A 326 26.67 9.40 17.59
C GLY A 326 25.43 8.53 17.34
N GLN A 327 25.64 7.23 17.14
CA GLN A 327 24.59 6.26 16.91
C GLN A 327 24.14 5.65 18.24
N TYR A 328 22.86 5.72 18.56
CA TYR A 328 22.28 5.12 19.76
C TYR A 328 20.92 4.47 19.43
N LEU A 329 20.48 3.55 20.29
CA LEU A 329 19.20 2.87 20.15
C LEU A 329 18.10 3.78 20.71
N ASP A 330 17.12 4.12 19.89
CA ASP A 330 16.01 5.02 20.23
C ASP A 330 14.66 4.37 19.94
N HIS A 331 13.62 4.84 20.63
CA HIS A 331 12.24 4.46 20.36
C HIS A 331 11.71 5.26 19.17
N VAL A 332 11.20 4.56 18.16
CA VAL A 332 10.62 5.15 16.96
C VAL A 332 9.12 4.86 16.95
N ASP A 333 8.33 5.93 17.03
CA ASP A 333 6.86 5.84 17.04
C ASP A 333 6.31 5.17 15.79
N HIS A 334 6.89 5.48 14.62
CA HIS A 334 6.50 4.90 13.34
C HIS A 334 7.52 5.13 12.23
N GLY A 335 7.49 4.28 11.21
CA GLY A 335 8.39 4.37 10.05
C GLY A 335 8.17 3.26 9.02
N TYR A 336 8.90 3.36 7.92
CA TYR A 336 8.94 2.36 6.85
C TYR A 336 10.23 1.54 7.00
N ILE A 337 10.09 0.23 7.17
CA ILE A 337 11.21 -0.69 7.36
C ILE A 337 11.37 -1.52 6.08
N MET A 338 12.58 -1.53 5.50
CA MET A 338 12.94 -2.39 4.38
C MET A 338 13.87 -3.52 4.85
N GLN A 339 13.40 -4.76 4.79
CA GLN A 339 14.18 -5.94 5.20
C GLN A 339 14.51 -6.84 4.00
N TYR A 340 15.75 -7.32 3.92
CA TYR A 340 16.13 -8.27 2.88
C TYR A 340 15.60 -9.66 3.20
N ILE A 341 15.16 -10.39 2.18
CA ILE A 341 14.62 -11.74 2.32
C ILE A 341 15.38 -12.78 1.48
N TRP A 342 16.09 -12.34 0.44
CA TRP A 342 16.86 -13.22 -0.43
C TRP A 342 17.98 -12.45 -1.14
N THR A 343 19.06 -13.15 -1.49
CA THR A 343 20.17 -12.66 -2.30
C THR A 343 20.60 -13.75 -3.28
N GLY A 344 21.08 -13.37 -4.45
CA GLY A 344 21.67 -14.30 -5.42
C GLY A 344 22.50 -13.60 -6.46
N ASP A 345 23.11 -14.37 -7.36
CA ASP A 345 23.95 -13.90 -8.45
C ASP A 345 23.45 -14.46 -9.79
N MET A 346 23.17 -13.59 -10.76
CA MET A 346 22.66 -13.99 -12.08
C MET A 346 23.68 -14.77 -12.94
N THR A 347 24.92 -14.89 -12.48
CA THR A 347 25.92 -15.80 -13.05
C THR A 347 25.81 -17.23 -12.51
N ASP A 348 25.05 -17.45 -11.43
CA ASP A 348 24.71 -18.76 -10.92
C ASP A 348 23.38 -19.27 -11.50
N LEU A 349 23.36 -20.53 -11.92
CA LEU A 349 22.21 -21.11 -12.61
C LEU A 349 21.02 -21.35 -11.69
N GLU A 350 21.27 -21.72 -10.43
CA GLU A 350 20.19 -21.90 -9.47
C GLU A 350 19.59 -20.56 -9.06
N ASP A 351 20.41 -19.54 -8.88
CA ASP A 351 19.95 -18.21 -8.51
C ASP A 351 19.15 -17.55 -9.62
N VAL A 352 19.51 -17.77 -10.89
CA VAL A 352 18.67 -17.37 -12.04
C VAL A 352 17.28 -18.01 -11.94
N LYS A 353 17.22 -19.32 -11.68
CA LYS A 353 15.94 -20.04 -11.52
C LYS A 353 15.15 -19.55 -10.31
N LYS A 354 15.79 -19.40 -9.14
CA LYS A 354 15.17 -18.89 -7.91
C LYS A 354 14.62 -17.49 -8.13
N PHE A 355 15.39 -16.59 -8.75
CA PHE A 355 14.94 -15.22 -8.99
C PHE A 355 13.74 -15.15 -9.94
N ARG A 356 13.72 -15.98 -10.99
CA ARG A 356 12.56 -16.11 -11.87
C ARG A 356 11.31 -16.56 -11.11
N LEU A 357 11.44 -17.57 -10.24
CA LEU A 357 10.34 -18.04 -9.39
C LEU A 357 9.91 -16.99 -8.37
N ILE A 358 10.85 -16.25 -7.77
CA ILE A 358 10.55 -15.13 -6.87
C ILE A 358 9.66 -14.10 -7.57
N LEU A 359 9.98 -13.72 -8.82
CA LEU A 359 9.18 -12.77 -9.58
C LEU A 359 7.80 -13.31 -9.93
N GLU A 360 7.70 -14.58 -10.32
CA GLU A 360 6.43 -15.28 -10.58
C GLU A 360 5.55 -15.31 -9.31
N ASN A 361 6.13 -15.71 -8.16
CA ASN A 361 5.43 -15.71 -6.88
C ASN A 361 5.01 -14.31 -6.43
N THR A 362 5.85 -13.30 -6.67
CA THR A 362 5.54 -11.91 -6.38
C THR A 362 4.35 -11.43 -7.20
N TYR A 363 4.29 -11.80 -8.48
CA TYR A 363 3.13 -11.53 -9.35
C TYR A 363 1.86 -12.23 -8.84
N ASN A 364 1.96 -13.50 -8.45
CA ASN A 364 0.83 -14.26 -7.91
C ASN A 364 0.29 -13.60 -6.62
N TRP A 365 1.17 -13.21 -5.70
CA TRP A 365 0.77 -12.44 -4.54
C TRP A 365 0.12 -11.10 -4.93
N ALA A 366 0.69 -10.39 -5.90
CA ALA A 366 0.16 -9.11 -6.34
C ALA A 366 -1.28 -9.25 -6.87
N THR A 367 -1.56 -10.27 -7.68
CA THR A 367 -2.88 -10.47 -8.30
C THR A 367 -3.89 -11.12 -7.37
N GLN A 368 -3.47 -12.05 -6.51
CA GLN A 368 -4.38 -12.85 -5.66
C GLN A 368 -4.61 -12.23 -4.28
N VAL A 369 -3.68 -11.42 -3.77
CA VAL A 369 -3.76 -10.85 -2.42
C VAL A 369 -3.78 -9.32 -2.46
N PHE A 370 -2.78 -8.71 -3.10
CA PHE A 370 -2.62 -7.25 -3.07
C PHE A 370 -3.73 -6.52 -3.85
N LYS A 371 -4.04 -6.95 -5.08
CA LYS A 371 -5.07 -6.33 -5.92
C LYS A 371 -6.47 -6.43 -5.30
N PRO A 372 -6.95 -7.59 -4.80
CA PRO A 372 -8.24 -7.67 -4.11
C PRO A 372 -8.30 -6.80 -2.85
N MET A 373 -7.19 -6.67 -2.13
CA MET A 373 -7.09 -5.77 -0.98
C MET A 373 -7.23 -4.30 -1.39
N MET A 374 -6.52 -3.85 -2.43
CA MET A 374 -6.68 -2.51 -2.99
C MET A 374 -8.11 -2.27 -3.50
N ASN A 375 -8.73 -3.26 -4.14
CA ASN A 375 -10.13 -3.22 -4.57
C ASN A 375 -11.06 -2.97 -3.37
N THR A 376 -10.85 -3.68 -2.27
CA THR A 376 -11.62 -3.52 -1.03
C THR A 376 -11.48 -2.10 -0.48
N TYR A 377 -10.27 -1.55 -0.45
CA TYR A 377 -10.04 -0.17 -0.01
C TYR A 377 -10.76 0.83 -0.90
N VAL A 378 -10.65 0.71 -2.23
CA VAL A 378 -11.38 1.60 -3.14
C VAL A 378 -12.90 1.54 -2.88
N ARG A 379 -13.45 0.35 -2.66
CA ARG A 379 -14.88 0.19 -2.32
C ARG A 379 -15.24 0.83 -0.98
N GLN A 380 -14.39 0.75 0.03
CA GLN A 380 -14.60 1.43 1.31
C GLN A 380 -14.60 2.95 1.16
N TRP A 381 -13.68 3.49 0.36
CA TRP A 381 -13.66 4.91 0.00
C TRP A 381 -14.96 5.32 -0.71
N ASN A 382 -15.40 4.57 -1.72
CA ASN A 382 -16.67 4.80 -2.41
C ASN A 382 -17.85 4.76 -1.45
N PHE A 383 -17.88 3.79 -0.54
CA PHE A 383 -18.95 3.70 0.46
C PHE A 383 -18.99 4.96 1.33
N VAL A 384 -17.87 5.34 1.95
CA VAL A 384 -17.79 6.51 2.84
C VAL A 384 -18.23 7.82 2.16
N TYR A 385 -17.89 8.00 0.88
CA TYR A 385 -18.20 9.21 0.13
C TYR A 385 -19.48 9.13 -0.70
N SER A 386 -20.20 7.99 -0.69
CA SER A 386 -21.56 7.88 -1.22
C SER A 386 -22.56 8.68 -0.38
N GLU A 387 -23.74 8.98 -0.92
CA GLU A 387 -24.80 9.67 -0.16
C GLU A 387 -25.22 8.88 1.08
N ALA A 388 -25.40 7.56 0.95
CA ALA A 388 -25.73 6.67 2.05
C ALA A 388 -24.62 6.62 3.11
N GLY A 389 -23.36 6.50 2.68
CA GLY A 389 -22.23 6.41 3.61
C GLY A 389 -21.81 7.72 4.24
N ARG A 390 -22.13 8.89 3.66
CA ARG A 390 -21.85 10.20 4.29
C ARG A 390 -22.59 10.36 5.62
N SER A 391 -23.82 9.86 5.73
CA SER A 391 -24.57 9.84 7.01
C SER A 391 -23.86 8.97 8.06
N PHE A 392 -23.47 7.74 7.69
CA PHE A 392 -22.77 6.81 8.59
C PHE A 392 -21.34 7.23 8.94
N ALA A 393 -20.57 7.74 7.98
CA ALA A 393 -19.19 8.15 8.15
C ALA A 393 -19.07 9.42 8.99
N THR A 394 -20.05 10.34 8.89
CA THR A 394 -20.11 11.51 9.77
C THR A 394 -20.36 11.08 11.21
N ALA A 395 -21.34 10.19 11.44
CA ALA A 395 -21.60 9.62 12.77
C ALA A 395 -20.42 8.80 13.32
N ALA A 396 -19.73 8.04 12.48
CA ALA A 396 -18.55 7.26 12.87
C ALA A 396 -17.33 8.14 13.19
N MET A 397 -17.07 9.18 12.38
CA MET A 397 -16.02 10.17 12.68
C MET A 397 -16.32 10.95 13.95
N GLU A 398 -17.58 11.33 14.19
CA GLU A 398 -18.00 11.96 15.43
C GLU A 398 -17.77 11.04 16.65
N ARG A 399 -18.11 9.76 16.54
CA ARG A 399 -17.80 8.76 17.59
C ARG A 399 -16.31 8.60 17.81
N GLU A 400 -15.49 8.53 16.76
CA GLU A 400 -14.03 8.41 16.91
C GLU A 400 -13.41 9.67 17.54
N GLN A 401 -13.91 10.85 17.16
CA GLN A 401 -13.51 12.13 17.75
C GLN A 401 -13.88 12.18 19.24
N GLN A 402 -15.11 11.76 19.59
CA GLN A 402 -15.56 11.63 20.97
C GLN A 402 -14.69 10.64 21.76
N ARG A 403 -14.34 9.50 21.16
CA ARG A 403 -13.44 8.50 21.76
C ARG A 403 -12.05 9.08 22.04
N LYS A 404 -11.43 9.74 21.06
CA LYS A 404 -10.11 10.38 21.25
C LYS A 404 -10.13 11.46 22.32
N GLU A 405 -11.22 12.22 22.40
CA GLU A 405 -11.39 13.24 23.43
C GLU A 405 -11.62 12.62 24.82
N LEU A 406 -12.35 11.50 24.91
CA LEU A 406 -12.53 10.75 26.15
C LEU A 406 -11.21 10.14 26.64
N SER A 407 -10.43 9.52 25.75
CA SER A 407 -9.09 9.01 26.11
C SER A 407 -8.16 10.13 26.58
N ARG A 408 -8.19 11.31 25.94
CA ARG A 408 -7.41 12.48 26.39
C ARG A 408 -7.85 12.98 27.76
N LYS A 409 -9.16 13.07 28.01
CA LYS A 409 -9.71 13.50 29.31
C LYS A 409 -9.35 12.50 30.41
N THR A 410 -9.48 11.21 30.14
CA THR A 410 -9.09 10.12 31.05
C THR A 410 -7.60 10.18 31.35
N LEU A 411 -6.74 10.37 30.34
CA LEU A 411 -5.30 10.54 30.54
C LEU A 411 -4.98 11.76 31.43
N ARG A 412 -5.65 12.90 31.21
CA ARG A 412 -5.49 14.08 32.07
C ARG A 412 -5.92 13.80 33.51
N PHE A 413 -7.02 13.07 33.70
CA PHE A 413 -7.53 12.69 35.01
C PHE A 413 -6.56 11.76 35.74
N VAL A 414 -6.05 10.73 35.06
CA VAL A 414 -5.08 9.80 35.67
C VAL A 414 -3.75 10.51 35.96
N LEU A 415 -3.28 11.41 35.08
CA LEU A 415 -2.08 12.21 35.35
C LEU A 415 -2.25 13.20 36.51
N ALA A 416 -3.47 13.74 36.71
CA ALA A 416 -3.78 14.58 37.86
C ALA A 416 -3.87 13.77 39.16
N ALA A 417 -4.47 12.57 39.12
CA ALA A 417 -4.52 11.66 40.26
C ALA A 417 -3.14 11.12 40.67
N LEU A 418 -2.22 10.98 39.71
CA LEU A 418 -0.81 10.66 39.94
C LEU A 418 0.06 11.88 40.29
N GLY A 419 -0.54 13.07 40.36
CA GLY A 419 0.13 14.36 40.48
C GLY A 419 0.18 14.97 41.88
N ASP A 420 -0.38 14.32 42.89
CA ASP A 420 -0.25 14.71 44.30
C ASP A 420 0.55 13.65 45.08
N GLU A 421 1.85 13.58 44.78
CA GLU A 421 2.89 13.40 45.81
C GLU A 421 4.21 13.89 45.23
N ALA A 422 4.56 15.12 45.60
CA ALA A 422 5.90 15.65 45.43
C ALA A 422 6.82 15.00 46.46
N ASP A 423 7.63 14.04 46.04
CA ASP A 423 9.09 14.03 46.19
C ASP A 423 9.67 12.77 45.55
N LEU A 424 10.98 12.79 45.29
CA LEU A 424 11.85 11.68 44.85
C LEU A 424 12.23 11.66 43.35
N ASP A 425 13.46 12.13 43.13
CA ASP A 425 14.41 11.88 42.02
C ASP A 425 14.30 10.48 41.38
N ALA A 426 13.33 10.26 40.50
CA ALA A 426 13.23 9.05 39.68
C ALA A 426 13.26 9.37 38.18
N ASP A 427 14.17 8.68 37.51
CA ASP A 427 14.55 8.66 36.10
C ASP A 427 13.39 8.99 35.12
N ASP A 428 13.53 10.09 34.37
CA ASP A 428 12.56 10.62 33.41
C ASP A 428 12.14 9.59 32.35
N ASP A 429 13.02 8.64 32.03
CA ASP A 429 12.75 7.57 31.07
C ASP A 429 11.77 6.53 31.63
N LEU A 430 11.82 6.23 32.93
CA LEU A 430 10.89 5.32 33.60
C LEU A 430 9.48 5.94 33.65
N ARG A 431 9.41 7.25 33.91
CA ARG A 431 8.18 8.03 33.90
C ARG A 431 7.56 8.09 32.50
N ARG A 432 8.39 8.17 31.45
CA ARG A 432 7.95 8.14 30.05
C ARG A 432 7.41 6.76 29.64
N ALA A 433 8.10 5.69 30.04
CA ALA A 433 7.66 4.32 29.81
C ALA A 433 6.35 3.99 30.56
N ALA A 434 6.20 4.47 31.80
CA ALA A 434 4.97 4.34 32.58
C ALA A 434 3.79 5.07 31.91
N LYS A 435 4.00 6.28 31.38
CA LYS A 435 2.98 7.01 30.60
C LYS A 435 2.54 6.24 29.36
N LEU A 436 3.47 5.66 28.61
CA LEU A 436 3.16 4.86 27.41
C LEU A 436 2.38 3.58 27.76
N ARG A 437 2.77 2.88 28.83
CA ARG A 437 2.02 1.70 29.30
C ARG A 437 0.61 2.06 29.75
N LEU A 438 0.45 3.20 30.42
CA LEU A 438 -0.86 3.68 30.86
C LEU A 438 -1.76 4.05 29.68
N VAL A 439 -1.21 4.66 28.61
CA VAL A 439 -1.95 4.91 27.36
C VAL A 439 -2.44 3.60 26.75
N ASN A 440 -1.56 2.59 26.64
CA ASN A 440 -1.93 1.28 26.11
C ASN A 440 -2.99 0.58 26.97
N LEU A 441 -2.93 0.74 28.29
CA LEU A 441 -3.89 0.15 29.22
C LEU A 441 -5.27 0.82 29.11
N CYS A 442 -5.32 2.14 28.97
CA CYS A 442 -6.56 2.88 28.76
C CYS A 442 -7.19 2.52 27.40
N ASP A 443 -6.38 2.40 26.35
CA ASP A 443 -6.88 1.99 25.03
C ASP A 443 -7.43 0.55 25.05
N ALA A 444 -6.76 -0.38 25.75
CA ALA A 444 -7.24 -1.74 25.95
C ALA A 444 -8.55 -1.79 26.77
N PHE A 445 -8.63 -1.02 27.85
CA PHE A 445 -9.84 -0.94 28.69
C PHE A 445 -11.07 -0.43 27.90
N VAL A 446 -10.87 0.57 27.04
CA VAL A 446 -11.95 1.07 26.17
C VAL A 446 -12.39 0.00 25.16
N GLN A 447 -11.44 -0.73 24.55
CA GLN A 447 -11.75 -1.83 23.64
C GLN A 447 -12.53 -2.95 24.35
N ASP A 448 -12.12 -3.34 25.56
CA ASP A 448 -12.79 -4.38 26.33
C ASP A 448 -14.21 -3.95 26.74
N THR A 449 -14.40 -2.68 27.09
CA THR A 449 -15.72 -2.13 27.45
C THR A 449 -16.66 -2.13 26.24
N ASP A 450 -16.16 -1.77 25.05
CA ASP A 450 -16.96 -1.78 23.81
C ASP A 450 -17.32 -3.21 23.38
N GLN A 451 -16.42 -4.17 23.56
CA GLN A 451 -16.68 -5.60 23.32
C GLN A 451 -17.82 -6.09 24.21
N ILE A 452 -17.79 -5.75 25.51
CA ILE A 452 -18.85 -6.11 26.46
C ILE A 452 -20.18 -5.45 26.08
N ILE A 453 -20.18 -4.17 25.68
CA ILE A 453 -21.40 -3.47 25.25
C ILE A 453 -21.99 -4.10 23.98
N ALA A 454 -21.15 -4.47 23.01
CA ALA A 454 -21.58 -5.13 21.78
C ALA A 454 -22.20 -6.51 22.07
N GLU A 455 -21.56 -7.31 22.94
CA GLU A 455 -22.06 -8.61 23.38
C GLU A 455 -23.40 -8.49 24.13
N GLU A 456 -23.58 -7.48 24.97
CA GLU A 456 -24.86 -7.24 25.67
C GLU A 456 -25.95 -6.71 24.74
N LEU A 457 -25.62 -5.87 23.76
CA LEU A 457 -26.58 -5.44 22.73
C LEU A 457 -27.05 -6.61 21.84
N GLU A 458 -26.14 -7.53 21.52
CA GLU A 458 -26.48 -8.74 20.75
C GLU A 458 -27.37 -9.70 21.57
N LYS A 459 -27.09 -9.87 22.87
CA LYS A 459 -27.96 -10.64 23.79
C LYS A 459 -29.35 -10.02 23.92
N LEU A 460 -29.46 -8.69 23.96
CA LEU A 460 -30.75 -7.99 24.03
C LEU A 460 -31.55 -8.14 22.73
N HIS A 461 -30.90 -8.12 21.57
CA HIS A 461 -31.56 -8.39 20.29
C HIS A 461 -32.04 -9.85 20.15
N LEU A 462 -31.26 -10.82 20.64
CA LEU A 462 -31.67 -12.23 20.67
C LEU A 462 -32.86 -12.48 21.60
N LYS A 463 -32.96 -11.73 22.71
CA LYS A 463 -34.06 -11.85 23.67
C LYS A 463 -35.38 -11.28 23.16
N ASN A 464 -35.32 -10.21 22.37
CA ASN A 464 -36.51 -9.60 21.75
C ASN A 464 -37.04 -10.40 20.55
N ALA A 465 -36.25 -11.30 19.97
CA ALA A 465 -36.68 -12.18 18.89
C ALA A 465 -37.42 -13.44 19.41
N ASP A 466 -37.20 -13.84 20.67
CA ASP A 466 -37.81 -15.03 21.27
C ASP A 466 -39.21 -14.75 21.87
N ASP A 467 -39.53 -13.47 22.13
CA ASP A 467 -40.84 -13.03 22.64
C ASP A 467 -41.86 -12.70 21.51
N GLY A 468 -41.49 -12.85 20.23
CA GLY A 468 -42.31 -12.46 19.07
C GLY A 468 -43.13 -13.58 18.40
N ASP A 469 -42.85 -14.85 18.71
CA ASP A 469 -43.41 -16.00 17.96
C ASP A 469 -44.46 -16.81 18.77
N ASN A 470 -45.37 -16.14 19.48
CA ASN A 470 -46.50 -16.81 20.13
C ASN A 470 -47.75 -15.94 20.26
N GLU A 471 -48.51 -15.73 19.18
CA GLU A 471 -49.99 -15.72 19.27
C GLU A 471 -50.70 -15.88 17.90
N TYR A 472 -51.27 -17.08 17.72
CA TYR A 472 -52.53 -17.48 17.08
C TYR A 472 -53.05 -16.91 15.74
N SER A 473 -53.34 -17.89 14.87
CA SER A 473 -54.22 -17.92 13.71
C SER A 473 -55.73 -17.84 14.05
N GLU A 474 -56.51 -17.15 13.20
CA GLU A 474 -57.88 -17.50 12.69
C GLU A 474 -58.36 -16.38 11.73
N GLU A 475 -58.49 -16.63 10.42
CA GLU A 475 -59.72 -16.96 9.66
C GLU A 475 -60.62 -15.76 9.25
N SER A 476 -60.61 -15.50 7.92
CA SER A 476 -61.68 -15.06 6.99
C SER A 476 -62.78 -14.06 7.39
N GLY A 477 -62.95 -13.01 6.58
CA GLY A 477 -64.18 -12.22 6.46
C GLY A 477 -64.04 -11.04 5.49
N GLU A 478 -65.00 -10.89 4.58
CA GLU A 478 -64.99 -10.07 3.36
C GLU A 478 -65.37 -8.58 3.55
N SER A 479 -65.10 -7.82 2.47
CA SER A 479 -65.87 -6.70 1.86
C SER A 479 -65.94 -5.29 2.49
N GLU A 480 -65.37 -4.35 1.71
CA GLU A 480 -65.95 -3.12 1.11
C GLU A 480 -66.38 -1.88 1.94
N GLU A 481 -66.03 -0.72 1.36
CA GLU A 481 -66.60 0.65 1.51
C GLU A 481 -66.35 1.36 2.86
N SER A 482 -66.15 2.69 3.01
CA SER A 482 -66.12 3.88 2.15
C SER A 482 -65.68 5.08 3.03
N GLU A 483 -65.11 6.12 2.40
CA GLU A 483 -65.27 7.57 2.68
C GLU A 483 -64.96 8.19 4.06
N ASP A 484 -63.99 9.12 4.01
CA ASP A 484 -64.05 10.53 4.44
C ASP A 484 -63.87 11.01 5.91
N GLU A 485 -63.08 12.09 5.96
CA GLU A 485 -63.07 13.27 6.85
C GLU A 485 -62.34 13.24 8.23
N ASP A 486 -61.20 13.97 8.20
CA ASP A 486 -60.86 15.15 9.00
C ASP A 486 -60.36 15.11 10.47
N GLU A 487 -59.29 15.91 10.64
CA GLU A 487 -58.87 16.72 11.79
C GLU A 487 -58.44 16.03 13.09
N ASP A 488 -57.13 16.09 13.41
CA ASP A 488 -56.62 17.06 14.40
C ASP A 488 -55.10 16.93 14.63
N GLU A 489 -54.46 18.09 14.75
CA GLU A 489 -53.07 18.29 15.16
C GLU A 489 -52.86 17.87 16.62
N GLU A 490 -51.88 17.01 16.92
CA GLU A 490 -51.17 17.08 18.20
C GLU A 490 -49.65 16.88 18.04
N GLU A 491 -48.98 17.99 18.27
CA GLU A 491 -47.57 18.19 18.56
C GLU A 491 -47.13 17.36 19.78
N LEU A 492 -46.27 16.34 19.59
CA LEU A 492 -45.57 15.66 20.69
C LEU A 492 -44.04 15.79 20.56
N VAL A 493 -43.60 16.98 20.96
CA VAL A 493 -42.45 17.27 21.83
C VAL A 493 -41.58 16.06 22.20
N TRP A 494 -40.39 15.96 21.60
CA TRP A 494 -39.29 15.18 22.16
C TRP A 494 -38.52 16.04 23.18
N ASP A 495 -38.89 15.97 24.46
CA ASP A 495 -38.09 16.54 25.56
C ASP A 495 -37.13 15.47 26.14
N PRO A 496 -35.84 15.79 26.37
CA PRO A 496 -34.79 14.82 26.67
C PRO A 496 -34.63 14.64 28.18
N ILE A 497 -35.00 13.46 28.69
CA ILE A 497 -34.75 13.10 30.09
C ILE A 497 -33.31 12.61 30.25
N ARG A 498 -32.43 13.57 30.54
CA ARG A 498 -31.40 13.42 31.57
C ARG A 498 -32.06 13.03 32.89
N ARG A 499 -31.45 12.09 33.61
CA ARG A 499 -31.47 11.79 35.07
C ARG A 499 -31.71 10.30 35.26
N LYS A 500 -31.00 9.54 36.10
CA LYS A 500 -30.00 9.77 37.16
C LYS A 500 -29.44 8.38 37.49
N TYR A 501 -28.16 8.26 37.85
CA TYR A 501 -27.64 7.82 39.17
C TYR A 501 -26.43 6.90 38.81
N VAL A 502 -25.21 6.98 39.33
CA VAL A 502 -24.52 7.74 40.40
C VAL A 502 -23.11 8.01 39.92
#